data_AF-A0A7V9VCK1-F1
#
_entry.id   AF-A0A7V9VCK1-F1
#
_cell.length_a   1.000
_cell.length_b   1.000
_cell.length_c   1.000
_cell.angle_alpha   90.00
_cell.angle_beta   90.00
_cell.angle_gamma   90.00
#
_symmetry.space_group_name_H-M   'P 1'
#
loop_
_entity.id
_entity.type
_entity.pdbx_description
1 polymer ?
#
loop_
_entity_poly.entity_id
_entity_poly.type
_entity_poly.pdbx_seq_one_letter_code
_entity_poly.pdbx_strand_id
1 'polypeptide(L)'
;MRDAAPGQVIRSLAGHRTYRPDPLPPTLTFSIELVHLLSEADRALGELAGLGRMIPNPHLLIRPFLRREAILSSRIEGTQTDLEQLLQFEVQPAKDPPGSDAREVGN
;
A
#
# COMPACT_ATOMS: atom_id res chain seq x y z
N MET A 1 13.05 -18.81 -4.86
CA MET A 1 12.73 -18.20 -6.16
C MET A 1 13.34 -16.81 -6.19
N ARG A 2 14.31 -16.57 -7.07
CA ARG A 2 14.69 -15.20 -7.45
C ARG A 2 13.97 -14.94 -8.76
N ASP A 3 12.72 -14.46 -8.68
CA ASP A 3 12.07 -13.91 -9.86
C ASP A 3 12.89 -12.70 -10.29
N ALA A 4 13.36 -12.72 -11.54
CA ALA A 4 14.07 -11.59 -12.11
C ALA A 4 13.10 -10.41 -12.17
N ALA A 5 13.37 -9.35 -11.41
CA ALA A 5 12.59 -8.13 -11.48
C ALA A 5 12.51 -7.63 -12.94
N PRO A 6 11.34 -7.19 -13.43
CA PRO A 6 11.14 -6.82 -14.83
C PRO A 6 11.94 -5.57 -15.19
N GLY A 7 13.04 -5.77 -15.92
CA GLY A 7 13.99 -4.73 -16.28
C GLY A 7 15.42 -5.23 -16.42
N GLN A 8 16.33 -4.30 -16.68
CA GLN A 8 17.74 -4.57 -16.94
C GLN A 8 18.64 -3.61 -16.17
N VAL A 9 19.73 -4.12 -15.61
CA VAL A 9 20.80 -3.28 -15.08
C VAL A 9 21.70 -2.84 -16.24
N ILE A 10 21.65 -1.54 -16.59
CA ILE A 10 22.45 -0.94 -17.65
C ILE A 10 23.57 -0.06 -17.07
N ARG A 11 24.60 0.25 -17.87
CA ARG A 11 25.57 1.29 -17.51
C ARG A 11 25.04 2.66 -17.96
N SER A 12 25.04 3.63 -17.05
CA SER A 12 24.74 5.02 -17.35
C SER A 12 25.86 5.66 -18.18
N LEU A 13 25.57 6.80 -18.78
CA LEU A 13 26.55 7.62 -19.50
C LEU A 13 27.75 8.03 -18.62
N ALA A 14 27.51 8.14 -17.30
CA ALA A 14 28.54 8.41 -16.30
C ALA A 14 29.27 7.15 -15.79
N GLY A 15 29.03 5.98 -16.38
CA GLY A 15 29.71 4.71 -16.04
C GLY A 15 29.14 3.92 -14.86
N HIS A 16 28.12 4.45 -14.17
CA HIS A 16 27.49 3.80 -13.01
C HIS A 16 26.47 2.74 -13.44
N ARG A 17 26.26 1.69 -12.63
CA ARG A 17 25.17 0.73 -12.84
C ARG A 17 23.84 1.37 -12.43
N THR A 18 22.85 1.32 -13.31
CA THR A 18 21.48 1.81 -13.06
C THR A 18 20.46 0.78 -13.51
N TYR A 19 19.28 0.76 -12.87
CA TYR A 19 18.18 -0.10 -13.24
C TYR A 19 17.28 0.58 -14.26
N ARG A 20 17.03 -0.08 -15.39
CA ARG A 20 16.06 0.34 -16.40
C ARG A 20 14.89 -0.64 -16.38
N PRO A 21 13.69 -0.23 -15.92
CA PRO A 21 12.52 -1.09 -15.95
C PRO A 21 12.13 -1.43 -17.39
N ASP A 22 11.46 -2.57 -17.58
CA ASP A 22 10.81 -2.88 -18.86
C ASP A 22 9.70 -1.84 -19.15
N PRO A 23 9.45 -1.52 -20.43
CA PRO A 23 8.44 -0.53 -20.78
C PRO A 23 7.03 -1.01 -20.39
N LEU A 24 6.22 -0.08 -19.87
CA LEU A 24 4.81 -0.32 -19.56
C LEU A 24 3.92 0.03 -20.76
N PRO A 25 2.78 -0.68 -20.95
CA PRO A 25 2.32 -1.82 -20.15
C PRO A 25 3.02 -3.13 -20.54
N PRO A 26 3.17 -4.09 -19.61
CA PRO A 26 3.64 -5.42 -19.95
C PRO A 26 2.60 -6.13 -20.82
N THR A 27 3.04 -7.10 -21.63
CA THR A 27 2.10 -7.99 -22.32
C THR A 27 1.48 -8.94 -21.30
N LEU A 28 0.15 -8.88 -21.16
CA LEU A 28 -0.61 -9.75 -20.27
C LEU A 28 -1.31 -10.85 -21.07
N THR A 29 -1.24 -12.09 -20.57
CA THR A 29 -2.07 -13.18 -21.09
C THR A 29 -3.33 -13.28 -20.25
N PHE A 30 -4.50 -13.09 -20.88
CA PHE A 30 -5.80 -13.25 -20.24
C PHE A 30 -6.14 -14.73 -20.09
N SER A 31 -5.48 -15.40 -19.15
CA SER A 31 -5.86 -16.76 -18.77
C SER A 31 -7.24 -16.78 -18.12
N ILE A 32 -7.90 -17.93 -18.17
CA ILE A 32 -9.17 -18.15 -17.47
C ILE A 32 -9.04 -17.82 -15.98
N GLU A 33 -7.93 -18.21 -15.36
CA GLU A 33 -7.63 -17.90 -13.95
C GLU A 33 -7.53 -16.39 -13.68
N LEU A 34 -6.80 -15.64 -14.51
CA LEU A 34 -6.69 -14.19 -14.35
C LEU A 34 -8.04 -13.50 -14.49
N VAL A 35 -8.86 -13.93 -15.46
CA VAL A 35 -10.20 -13.38 -15.66
C VAL A 35 -11.10 -13.68 -14.47
N HIS A 36 -11.01 -14.88 -13.89
CA HIS A 36 -11.74 -15.21 -12.67
C HIS A 36 -11.31 -14.34 -11.48
N LEU A 37 -10.01 -14.22 -11.23
CA LEU A 37 -9.48 -13.37 -10.15
C LEU A 37 -9.90 -11.90 -10.32
N LEU A 38 -9.86 -11.38 -11.54
CA LEU A 38 -10.32 -10.02 -11.85
C LEU A 38 -11.81 -9.87 -11.54
N SER A 39 -12.64 -10.83 -11.96
CA SER A 39 -14.08 -10.79 -11.69
C SER A 39 -14.40 -10.88 -10.20
N GLU A 40 -13.64 -11.67 -9.43
CA GLU A 40 -13.80 -11.74 -7.98
C GLU A 40 -13.41 -10.42 -7.30
N ALA A 41 -12.30 -9.81 -7.74
CA ALA A 41 -11.86 -8.52 -7.25
C ALA A 41 -12.89 -7.42 -7.53
N ASP A 42 -13.39 -7.34 -8.77
CA ASP A 42 -14.42 -6.36 -9.16
C ASP A 42 -15.70 -6.53 -8.34
N ARG A 43 -16.12 -7.78 -8.08
CA ARG A 43 -17.28 -8.08 -7.23
C ARG A 43 -17.07 -7.58 -5.79
N ALA A 44 -15.91 -7.85 -5.20
CA ALA A 44 -15.60 -7.43 -3.84
C ALA A 44 -15.54 -5.89 -3.72
N LEU A 45 -14.97 -5.20 -4.71
CA LEU A 45 -14.96 -3.74 -4.76
C LEU A 45 -16.37 -3.17 -4.93
N GLY A 46 -17.19 -3.79 -5.78
CA GLY A 46 -18.60 -3.42 -5.96
C GLY A 46 -19.41 -3.56 -4.68
N GLU A 47 -19.23 -4.66 -3.94
CA GLU A 47 -19.86 -4.89 -2.64
C GLU A 47 -19.45 -3.83 -1.61
N LEU A 48 -18.15 -3.55 -1.49
CA LEU A 48 -17.63 -2.49 -0.62
C LEU A 48 -18.22 -1.11 -0.97
N ALA A 49 -18.27 -0.76 -2.26
CA ALA A 49 -18.84 0.50 -2.72
C ALA A 49 -20.35 0.58 -2.45
N GLY A 50 -21.06 -0.54 -2.56
CA GLY A 50 -22.47 -0.67 -2.20
C GLY A 50 -22.71 -0.41 -0.71
N LEU A 51 -21.98 -1.12 0.15
CA LEU A 51 -22.07 -0.96 1.61
C LEU A 51 -21.68 0.45 2.06
N GLY A 52 -20.61 1.01 1.50
CA GLY A 52 -20.14 2.36 1.84
C GLY A 52 -21.20 3.45 1.60
N ARG A 53 -22.05 3.29 0.58
CA ARG A 53 -23.17 4.21 0.29
C ARG A 53 -24.30 4.15 1.32
N MET A 54 -24.42 3.06 2.07
CA MET A 54 -25.46 2.88 3.09
C MET A 54 -25.08 3.46 4.45
N ILE A 55 -23.83 3.90 4.63
CA ILE A 55 -23.31 4.36 5.93
C ILE A 55 -23.75 5.80 6.17
N PRO A 56 -24.49 6.11 7.26
CA PRO A 56 -25.02 7.46 7.50
C PRO A 56 -23.94 8.55 7.64
N ASN A 57 -22.75 8.18 8.11
CA ASN A 57 -21.60 9.06 8.18
C ASN A 57 -20.30 8.27 7.83
N PRO A 58 -19.92 8.17 6.56
CA PRO A 58 -18.78 7.38 6.13
C PRO A 58 -17.44 7.94 6.64
N HIS A 59 -17.37 9.23 6.97
CA HIS A 59 -16.15 9.84 7.50
C HIS A 59 -15.69 9.24 8.84
N LEU A 60 -16.60 8.64 9.61
CA LEU A 60 -16.26 7.90 10.83
C LEU A 60 -15.37 6.69 10.56
N LEU A 61 -15.44 6.12 9.36
CA LEU A 61 -14.74 4.89 9.00
C LEU A 61 -13.61 5.14 8.01
N ILE A 62 -13.75 6.10 7.10
CA ILE A 62 -12.73 6.42 6.09
C ILE A 62 -11.38 6.70 6.75
N ARG A 63 -11.35 7.57 7.77
CA ARG A 63 -10.08 7.97 8.40
C ARG A 63 -9.40 6.82 9.15
N PRO A 64 -10.08 6.04 10.00
CA PRO A 64 -9.49 4.82 10.59
C PRO A 64 -9.02 3.78 9.56
N PHE A 65 -9.76 3.57 8.47
CA PHE A 65 -9.35 2.63 7.42
C PHE A 65 -8.12 3.09 6.66
N LEU A 66 -8.02 4.38 6.33
CA LEU A 66 -6.81 4.96 5.74
C LEU A 66 -5.59 4.81 6.67
N ARG A 67 -5.76 5.04 7.97
CA ARG A 67 -4.66 4.84 8.93
C ARG A 67 -4.23 3.38 9.02
N ARG A 68 -5.18 2.45 9.02
CA ARG A 68 -4.86 1.02 9.02
C ARG A 68 -4.13 0.59 7.75
N GLU A 69 -4.54 1.11 6.59
CA GLU A 69 -3.84 0.87 5.33
C GLU A 69 -2.40 1.41 5.40
N ALA A 70 -2.22 2.65 5.85
CA ALA A 70 -0.89 3.27 5.94
C ALA A 70 0.04 2.45 6.85
N ILE A 71 -0.46 1.97 8.00
CA ILE A 71 0.30 1.08 8.90
C ILE A 71 0.69 -0.23 8.20
N LEU A 72 -0.25 -0.86 7.50
CA LEU A 72 0.01 -2.11 6.80
C LEU A 72 1.01 -1.93 5.65
N SER A 73 0.92 -0.81 4.93
CA SER A 73 1.82 -0.44 3.84
C SER A 73 3.23 -0.19 4.36
N SER A 74 3.39 0.69 5.37
CA SER A 74 4.69 0.97 5.99
C SER A 74 5.34 -0.27 6.61
N ARG A 75 4.56 -1.22 7.13
CA ARG A 75 5.10 -2.49 7.65
C ARG A 75 5.78 -3.34 6.58
N ILE A 76 5.33 -3.26 5.32
CA ILE A 76 6.00 -3.95 4.21
C ILE A 76 7.40 -3.36 3.97
N GLU A 77 7.57 -2.07 4.27
CA GLU A 77 8.82 -1.32 4.10
C GLU A 77 9.75 -1.43 5.33
N GLY A 78 9.29 -2.08 6.41
CA GLY A 78 10.08 -2.36 7.62
C GLY A 78 9.74 -1.48 8.83
N THR A 79 8.75 -0.60 8.71
CA THR A 79 8.28 0.28 9.79
C THR A 79 7.61 -0.52 10.90
N GLN A 80 7.95 -0.22 12.16
CA GLN A 80 7.34 -0.83 13.34
C GLN A 80 6.36 0.15 14.00
N THR A 81 5.09 0.03 13.61
CA THR A 81 3.99 0.79 14.22
C THR A 81 2.71 -0.03 14.21
N ASP A 82 1.87 0.19 15.21
CA ASP A 82 0.51 -0.32 15.28
C ASP A 82 -0.52 0.82 15.39
N LEU A 83 -1.81 0.46 15.36
CA LEU A 83 -2.89 1.43 15.38
C LEU A 83 -2.98 2.17 16.71
N GLU A 84 -2.63 1.51 17.82
CA GLU A 84 -2.68 2.13 19.14
C GLU A 84 -1.61 3.21 19.26
N GLN A 85 -0.38 2.91 18.85
CA GLN A 85 0.72 3.85 18.82
C GLN A 85 0.42 5.06 17.92
N LEU A 86 -0.14 4.83 16.72
CA LEU A 86 -0.51 5.92 15.82
C LEU A 86 -1.60 6.82 16.41
N LEU A 87 -2.64 6.23 17.04
CA LEU A 87 -3.70 7.01 17.69
C LEU A 87 -3.16 7.77 18.91
N GLN A 88 -2.27 7.16 19.70
CA GLN A 88 -1.61 7.83 20.83
C GLN A 88 -0.78 9.02 20.34
N PHE A 89 -0.03 8.87 19.25
CA PHE A 89 0.70 9.95 18.61
C PHE A 89 -0.22 11.08 18.13
N GLU A 90 -1.34 10.75 17.46
CA GLU A 90 -2.30 11.77 16.98
C GLU A 90 -2.92 12.59 18.13
N VAL A 91 -3.14 11.98 19.30
CA VAL A 91 -3.75 12.65 20.47
C VAL A 91 -2.71 13.40 21.30
N GLN A 92 -1.54 12.82 21.52
CA GLN A 92 -0.48 13.34 22.39
C GLN A 92 0.91 13.16 21.74
N PRO A 93 1.23 13.91 20.68
CA PRO A 93 2.48 13.74 19.95
C PRO A 93 3.73 14.00 20.80
N ALA A 94 3.60 14.82 21.85
CA ALA A 94 4.68 15.11 22.80
C ALA A 94 5.06 13.92 23.72
N LYS A 95 4.26 12.86 23.77
CA LYS A 95 4.50 11.66 24.59
C LYS A 95 4.91 10.44 23.77
N ASP A 96 5.08 10.61 22.46
CA ASP A 96 5.50 9.52 21.59
C ASP A 96 6.91 9.02 21.97
N PRO A 97 7.11 7.71 22.20
CA PRO A 97 8.41 7.21 22.64
C PRO A 97 9.52 7.45 21.60
N PRO A 98 10.77 7.69 22.03
CA PRO A 98 11.90 7.81 21.13
C PRO A 98 12.10 6.53 20.31
N GLY A 99 12.15 6.64 18.98
CA GLY A 99 12.23 5.49 18.07
C GLY A 99 10.87 4.93 17.63
N SER A 100 9.77 5.61 17.95
CA SER A 100 8.45 5.34 17.36
C SER A 100 8.42 5.81 15.91
N ASP A 101 8.02 4.91 15.00
CA ASP A 101 7.80 5.25 13.60
C ASP A 101 6.40 5.83 13.34
N ALA A 102 5.57 6.02 14.39
CA ALA A 102 4.19 6.47 14.27
C ALA A 102 4.08 7.83 13.57
N ARG A 103 5.09 8.69 13.74
CA ARG A 103 5.18 9.97 13.05
C ARG A 103 5.35 9.84 11.54
N GLU A 104 6.08 8.83 11.06
CA GLU A 104 6.30 8.61 9.63
C GLU A 104 5.02 8.16 8.93
N VAL A 105 4.21 7.33 9.60
CA VAL A 105 2.91 6.82 9.11
C VAL A 105 1.80 7.88 9.17
N GLY A 106 1.88 8.80 10.12
CA GLY A 106 0.85 9.81 10.37
C GLY A 106 0.85 11.02 9.42
N ASN A 107 1.97 11.27 8.72
CA ASN A 107 2.18 12.41 7.82
C ASN A 107 1.37 12.35 6.52
#